data_AF-A0A9D1WJM4-F1
#
_entry.id   AF-A0A9D1WJM4-F1
#
_cell.length_a   1.000
_cell.length_b   1.000
_cell.length_c   1.000
_cell.angle_alpha   90.00
_cell.angle_beta   90.00
_cell.angle_gamma   90.00
#
_symmetry.space_group_name_H-M   'P 1'
#
loop_
_entity.id
_entity.type
_entity.pdbx_description
1 polymer ?
#
loop_
_entity_poly.entity_id
_entity_poly.type
_entity_poly.pdbx_seq_one_letter_code
_entity_poly.pdbx_strand_id
1 'polypeptide(L)' 'CRKGLLVQIKPYVFTEFARRYGEEYLLDCLEKNEKNGVIYHREGYNGDYDDFQDPEALIEFIKTGHRMSGKE' A
#
# COMPACT_ATOMS: atom_id res chain seq x y z
N CYS A 1 0.25 -14.48 -23.27
CA CYS A 1 1.06 -13.57 -22.43
C CYS A 1 0.18 -12.76 -21.48
N ARG A 2 0.00 -13.19 -20.21
CA ARG A 2 -0.72 -12.41 -19.18
C ARG A 2 0.24 -11.50 -18.40
N LYS A 3 1.12 -10.77 -19.10
CA LYS A 3 2.18 -9.95 -18.47
C LYS A 3 1.78 -8.50 -18.20
N GLY A 4 0.58 -8.06 -18.61
CA GLY A 4 0.17 -6.66 -18.50
C GLY A 4 -0.88 -6.35 -17.44
N LEU A 5 -1.72 -7.31 -17.05
CA LEU A 5 -2.93 -7.04 -16.23
C LEU A 5 -2.88 -7.66 -14.82
N LEU A 6 -1.81 -8.40 -14.49
CA LEU A 6 -1.66 -9.14 -13.22
C LEU A 6 -0.59 -8.53 -12.28
N VAL A 7 0.00 -7.39 -12.60
CA VAL A 7 1.25 -6.90 -11.95
C VAL A 7 1.08 -5.60 -11.15
N GLN A 8 -0.15 -5.13 -10.95
CA GLN A 8 -0.40 -3.99 -10.07
C GLN A 8 -1.16 -4.52 -8.87
N ILE A 9 -0.42 -5.05 -7.88
CA ILE A 9 -0.96 -5.53 -6.59
C ILE A 9 -1.65 -4.37 -5.85
N LYS A 10 -1.22 -3.13 -6.11
CA LYS A 10 -1.72 -1.87 -5.55
C LYS A 10 -3.25 -1.69 -5.63
N PRO A 11 -3.90 -1.61 -6.81
CA PRO A 11 -5.36 -1.46 -6.87
C PRO A 11 -6.14 -2.62 -6.22
N TYR A 12 -5.62 -3.85 -6.31
CA TYR A 12 -6.25 -5.01 -5.68
C TYR A 12 -6.22 -4.89 -4.15
N VAL A 13 -5.06 -4.58 -3.57
CA VAL A 13 -4.91 -4.47 -2.11
C VAL A 13 -5.71 -3.31 -1.53
N PHE A 14 -5.77 -2.17 -2.20
CA PHE A 14 -6.58 -1.04 -1.74
C PHE A 14 -8.07 -1.40 -1.71
N THR A 15 -8.54 -2.12 -2.74
CA THR A 15 -9.92 -2.62 -2.79
C THR A 15 -10.18 -3.63 -1.66
N GLU A 16 -9.27 -4.59 -1.47
CA GLU A 16 -9.42 -5.60 -0.42
C GLU A 16 -9.31 -5.00 0.99
N PHE A 17 -8.47 -3.99 1.19
CA PHE A 17 -8.36 -3.26 2.45
C PHE A 17 -9.68 -2.56 2.78
N ALA A 18 -10.21 -1.78 1.82
CA ALA A 18 -11.48 -1.09 1.99
C ALA A 18 -12.63 -2.07 2.28
N ARG A 19 -12.62 -3.25 1.63
CA ARG A 19 -13.59 -4.32 1.92
C ARG A 19 -13.48 -4.90 3.32
N ARG A 20 -12.27 -5.05 3.86
CA ARG A 20 -12.02 -5.66 5.18
C ARG A 20 -12.21 -4.69 6.34
N TYR A 21 -11.78 -3.44 6.17
CA TYR A 21 -11.66 -2.47 7.25
C TYR A 21 -12.47 -1.17 7.03
N GLY A 22 -13.02 -0.98 5.83
CA GLY A 22 -13.76 0.22 5.45
C GLY A 22 -12.90 1.27 4.76
N GLU A 23 -13.55 2.07 3.91
CA GLU A 23 -12.93 3.18 3.17
C GLU A 23 -12.47 4.32 4.10
N GLU A 24 -13.24 4.62 5.15
CA GLU A 24 -12.89 5.66 6.12
C GLU A 24 -11.58 5.34 6.85
N TYR A 25 -11.39 4.08 7.25
CA TYR A 25 -10.18 3.63 7.91
C TYR A 25 -8.97 3.63 6.96
N LEU A 26 -9.19 3.25 5.69
CA LEU A 26 -8.17 3.37 4.66
C LEU A 26 -7.68 4.82 4.52
N LEU A 27 -8.59 5.79 4.48
CA LEU A 27 -8.25 7.21 4.37
C LEU A 27 -7.50 7.73 5.60
N ASP A 28 -7.93 7.34 6.81
CA ASP A 28 -7.23 7.69 8.06
C ASP A 28 -5.79 7.14 8.09
N CYS A 29 -5.60 5.89 7.65
CA CYS A 29 -4.27 5.29 7.50
C CYS A 29 -3.41 6.05 6.49
N LEU A 30 -3.95 6.40 5.33
CA LEU A 30 -3.22 7.16 4.31
C LEU A 30 -2.80 8.55 4.80
N GLU A 31 -3.68 9.26 5.52
CA GLU A 31 -3.36 10.57 6.10
C GLU A 31 -2.23 10.46 7.14
N LYS A 32 -2.29 9.45 8.01
CA LYS A 32 -1.22 9.20 8.99
C LYS A 32 0.10 8.86 8.31
N ASN A 33 0.05 8.05 7.26
CA ASN A 33 1.22 7.65 6.50
C ASN A 33 1.86 8.85 5.79
N GLU A 34 1.07 9.74 5.19
CA GLU A 34 1.56 10.98 4.59
C GLU A 34 2.25 11.87 5.62
N LYS A 35 1.66 12.02 6.82
CA LYS A 35 2.28 12.75 7.95
C LYS A 35 3.61 12.13 8.40
N ASN A 36 3.76 10.81 8.25
CA ASN A 36 4.99 10.07 8.52
C ASN A 36 5.98 10.07 7.33
N GLY A 37 5.66 10.75 6.23
CA GLY A 37 6.52 10.88 5.05
C GLY A 37 6.41 9.73 4.05
N VAL A 38 5.38 8.89 4.12
CA VAL A 38 5.09 7.84 3.14
C VAL A 38 4.45 8.46 1.90
N ILE A 39 5.06 8.24 0.73
CA ILE A 39 4.65 8.93 -0.50
C ILE A 39 3.88 7.98 -1.42
N TYR A 40 2.66 8.38 -1.80
CA TYR A 40 1.84 7.60 -2.74
C TYR A 40 2.33 7.67 -4.20
N HIS A 41 2.83 8.84 -4.62
CA HIS A 41 3.45 9.08 -5.94
C HIS A 41 4.63 10.05 -5.79
N ARG A 42 5.86 9.62 -6.10
CA ARG A 42 7.06 10.49 -6.07
C ARG A 42 7.45 10.82 -7.50
N GLU A 43 7.29 12.08 -7.94
CA GLU A 43 7.68 12.67 -9.25
C GLU A 43 8.18 11.67 -10.32
N GLY A 44 7.31 10.73 -10.68
CA GLY A 44 7.68 9.44 -11.26
C GLY A 44 6.59 8.40 -10.97
N TYR A 45 6.53 7.36 -11.80
CA TYR A 45 5.44 6.38 -11.79
C TYR A 45 5.39 5.49 -10.53
N ASN A 46 6.37 5.58 -9.62
CA ASN A 46 6.51 4.70 -8.46
C ASN A 46 6.41 5.48 -7.13
N GLY A 47 5.74 4.90 -6.15
CA GLY A 47 5.64 5.41 -4.77
C GLY A 47 5.95 4.31 -3.76
N ASP A 48 5.93 4.62 -2.46
CA ASP A 48 6.29 3.67 -1.40
C ASP A 48 5.39 2.43 -1.38
N TYR A 49 4.15 2.56 -1.84
CA TYR A 49 3.17 1.47 -1.95
C TYR A 49 3.37 0.56 -3.18
N ASP A 50 4.28 0.89 -4.10
CA ASP A 50 4.53 0.11 -5.33
C ASP A 50 5.59 -1.00 -5.12
N ASP A 51 6.38 -0.91 -4.05
CA ASP A 51 7.50 -1.83 -3.76
C ASP A 51 7.04 -3.09 -3.00
N PHE A 52 5.84 -3.59 -3.27
CA PHE A 52 5.28 -4.75 -2.58
C PHE A 52 4.88 -5.85 -3.55
N GLN A 53 5.42 -7.05 -3.32
CA GLN A 53 5.04 -8.28 -4.05
C GLN A 53 4.03 -9.13 -3.29
N ASP A 54 3.83 -8.86 -2.00
CA ASP A 54 2.89 -9.58 -1.15
C ASP A 54 1.73 -8.67 -0.74
N PRO A 55 0.47 -9.09 -0.94
CA PRO A 55 -0.69 -8.28 -0.62
C PRO A 55 -0.89 -8.08 0.88
N GLU A 56 -0.53 -9.04 1.72
CA GLU A 56 -0.67 -8.91 3.18
C GLU A 56 0.37 -7.94 3.74
N ALA A 57 1.59 -7.97 3.23
CA ALA A 57 2.63 -7.00 3.55
C ALA A 57 2.21 -5.56 3.18
N LEU A 58 1.55 -5.37 2.04
CA LEU A 58 1.01 -4.07 1.64
C LEU A 58 -0.17 -3.64 2.52
N ILE A 59 -1.05 -4.56 2.95
CA ILE A 59 -2.13 -4.24 3.91
C ILE A 59 -1.55 -3.77 5.24
N GLU A 60 -0.55 -4.46 5.79
CA GLU A 60 0.09 -4.07 7.04
C GLU A 60 0.86 -2.76 6.89
N PHE A 61 1.49 -2.52 5.73
CA PHE A 61 2.12 -1.24 5.42
C PHE A 61 1.11 -0.10 5.37
N ILE A 62 -0.06 -0.29 4.76
CA ILE A 62 -1.13 0.72 4.76
C ILE A 62 -1.56 1.02 6.19
N LYS A 63 -1.74 0.00 7.04
CA LYS A 63 -2.15 0.19 8.45
C LYS A 63 -1.15 0.97 9.29
N THR A 64 0.14 0.70 9.10
CA THR A 64 1.19 1.16 10.02
C THR A 64 2.02 2.31 9.48
N GLY A 65 2.11 2.46 8.16
CA GLY A 65 3.05 3.36 7.49
C GLY A 65 4.51 2.93 7.60
N HIS A 66 4.78 1.76 8.18
CA HIS A 66 6.13 1.25 8.43
C HIS A 66 6.37 -0.01 7.61
N ARG A 67 7.45 0.00 6.80
CA ARG A 67 7.96 -1.25 6.24
C ARG A 67 8.37 -2.12 7.40
N MET A 68 7.82 -3.33 7.51
CA MET A 68 8.39 -4.36 8.38
C MET A 68 9.75 -4.76 7.80
N SER A 69 10.75 -3.90 7.97
CA SER A 69 12.14 -4.32 7.94
C SER A 69 12.24 -5.38 9.03
N GLY A 70 12.64 -6.59 8.63
CA GLY A 70 12.87 -7.67 9.56
C GLY A 70 13.58 -7.13 10.80
N LYS A 71 13.08 -7.50 11.97
CA LYS A 71 13.96 -7.49 13.12
C LYS A 71 15.13 -8.40 12.76
N GLU A 72 16.32 -7.91 13.08
CA GLU A 72 17.64 -8.57 13.12
C GLU A 72 18.56 -8.33 11.91
#